data_AF-A0A7C5Q4V4-F1
#
_entry.id   AF-A0A7C5Q4V4-F1
#
_cell.length_a   1.000
_cell.length_b   1.000
_cell.length_c   1.000
_cell.angle_alpha   90.00
_cell.angle_beta   90.00
_cell.angle_gamma   90.00
#
_symmetry.space_group_name_H-M   'P 1'
#
loop_
_entity.id
_entity.type
_entity.pdbx_description
1 polymer ?
#
loop_
_entity_poly.entity_id
_entity_poly.type
_entity_poly.pdbx_seq_one_letter_code
_entity_poly.pdbx_strand_id
1 'polypeptide(L)'
;MEKIKILERVLVYDRILRFTIDLLTGVRAEIRADIEETKVLGDSLLPEEESGKIRDFLLKVEELFLLKLDEVLDSVYDEYEVFNFDITFLSGIPEEVGREIERLNLIETINTKLALLRDILLEACCVEGDRRLEVILTPFRVYCELMNHAIDFNKKFEKF
;
A
#
# COMPACT_ATOMS: atom_id res chain seq x y z
N MET A 1 -29.64 17.74 2.25
CA MET A 1 -29.09 16.65 3.08
C MET A 1 -28.29 15.67 2.22
N GLU A 2 -28.84 15.20 1.10
CA GLU A 2 -28.16 14.31 0.15
C GLU A 2 -26.91 14.90 -0.52
N LYS A 3 -26.97 16.16 -0.98
CA LYS A 3 -25.80 16.87 -1.55
C LYS A 3 -24.61 16.98 -0.58
N ILE A 4 -24.87 17.09 0.72
CA ILE A 4 -23.81 17.15 1.74
C ILE A 4 -23.14 15.79 1.87
N LYS A 5 -23.91 14.69 1.89
CA LYS A 5 -23.35 13.34 1.92
C LYS A 5 -22.50 13.03 0.69
N ILE A 6 -22.96 13.43 -0.50
CA ILE A 6 -22.20 13.27 -1.73
C ILE A 6 -20.87 14.04 -1.64
N LEU A 7 -20.92 15.29 -1.16
CA LEU A 7 -19.71 16.09 -0.95
C LEU A 7 -18.76 15.45 0.08
N GLU A 8 -19.27 14.95 1.20
CA GLU A 8 -18.47 14.24 2.20
C GLU A 8 -17.75 13.03 1.59
N ARG A 9 -18.46 12.21 0.82
CA ARG A 9 -17.87 11.06 0.12
C ARG A 9 -16.80 11.46 -0.89
N VAL A 10 -17.05 12.48 -1.71
CA VAL A 10 -16.06 13.04 -2.65
C VAL A 10 -14.78 13.41 -1.90
N LEU A 11 -14.91 14.18 -0.82
CA LEU A 11 -13.75 14.66 -0.07
C LEU A 11 -12.98 13.53 0.61
N VAL A 12 -13.69 12.53 1.13
CA VAL A 12 -13.07 11.33 1.70
C VAL A 12 -12.30 10.56 0.64
N TYR A 13 -12.90 10.31 -0.53
CA TYR A 13 -12.30 9.54 -1.60
C TYR A 13 -11.05 10.23 -2.17
N ASP A 14 -11.10 11.55 -2.40
CA ASP A 14 -9.93 12.35 -2.79
C ASP A 14 -8.77 12.16 -1.80
N ARG A 15 -9.07 12.19 -0.49
CA ARG A 15 -8.04 12.04 0.54
C ARG A 15 -7.48 10.64 0.66
N ILE A 16 -8.32 9.61 0.51
CA ILE A 16 -7.87 8.21 0.53
C ILE A 16 -6.93 7.94 -0.66
N LEU A 17 -7.29 8.41 -1.86
CA LEU A 17 -6.45 8.26 -3.06
C LEU A 17 -5.10 8.94 -2.88
N ARG A 18 -5.08 10.22 -2.53
CA ARG A 18 -3.84 10.98 -2.32
C ARG A 18 -2.98 10.37 -1.24
N PHE A 19 -3.57 10.02 -0.09
CA PHE A 19 -2.85 9.37 1.01
C PHE A 19 -2.22 8.05 0.58
N THR A 20 -2.94 7.24 -0.20
CA THR A 20 -2.42 5.97 -0.70
C THR A 20 -1.27 6.18 -1.67
N ILE A 21 -1.39 7.14 -2.59
CA ILE A 21 -0.31 7.51 -3.52
C ILE A 21 0.93 7.95 -2.76
N ASP A 22 0.78 8.83 -1.77
CA ASP A 22 1.88 9.35 -0.96
C ASP A 22 2.56 8.22 -0.17
N LEU A 23 1.78 7.34 0.45
CA LEU A 23 2.27 6.17 1.19
C LEU A 23 3.10 5.26 0.28
N LEU A 24 2.54 4.83 -0.86
CA LEU A 24 3.19 3.89 -1.75
C LEU A 24 4.42 4.51 -2.43
N THR A 25 4.39 5.81 -2.74
CA THR A 25 5.55 6.55 -3.24
C THR A 25 6.66 6.62 -2.18
N GLY A 26 6.31 6.83 -0.91
CA GLY A 26 7.25 6.80 0.21
C GLY A 26 7.91 5.42 0.37
N VAL A 27 7.11 4.36 0.42
CA VAL A 27 7.61 2.97 0.48
C VAL A 27 8.56 2.69 -0.69
N ARG A 28 8.17 3.06 -1.92
CA ARG A 28 8.97 2.87 -3.13
C ARG A 28 10.33 3.58 -3.05
N ALA A 29 10.38 4.76 -2.46
CA ALA A 29 11.60 5.56 -2.34
C ALA A 29 12.59 4.98 -1.33
N GLU A 30 12.10 4.41 -0.23
CA GLU A 30 12.94 3.95 0.88
C GLU A 30 13.38 2.48 0.71
N ILE A 31 12.51 1.62 0.17
CA ILE A 31 12.73 0.17 0.20
C ILE A 31 14.02 -0.29 -0.49
N ARG A 32 14.48 0.41 -1.52
CA ARG A 32 15.75 0.07 -2.20
C ARG A 32 16.96 0.27 -1.28
N ALA A 33 16.94 1.32 -0.46
CA ALA A 33 18.00 1.56 0.51
C ALA A 33 17.96 0.48 1.61
N ASP A 34 16.76 0.13 2.08
CA ASP A 34 16.60 -0.93 3.09
C ASP A 34 17.07 -2.30 2.59
N ILE A 35 16.85 -2.62 1.31
CA ILE A 35 17.35 -3.87 0.71
C ILE A 35 18.87 -3.94 0.79
N GLU A 36 19.57 -2.88 0.38
CA GLU A 36 21.03 -2.82 0.39
C GLU A 36 21.58 -2.82 1.82
N GLU A 37 20.98 -2.05 2.74
CA GLU A 37 21.38 -2.04 4.14
C GLU A 37 21.19 -3.42 4.78
N THR A 38 20.04 -4.04 4.55
CA THR A 38 19.72 -5.38 5.08
C THR A 38 20.69 -6.44 4.55
N LYS A 39 21.10 -6.34 3.29
CA LYS A 39 22.10 -7.22 2.70
C LYS A 39 23.45 -7.11 3.41
N VAL A 40 23.94 -5.88 3.62
CA VAL A 40 25.19 -5.61 4.34
C VAL A 40 25.14 -6.10 5.78
N LEU A 41 24.02 -5.85 6.47
CA LEU A 41 23.82 -6.30 7.85
C LEU A 41 23.74 -7.83 7.94
N GLY A 42 23.01 -8.47 7.03
CA GLY A 42 22.90 -9.93 6.95
C GLY A 42 24.25 -10.60 6.73
N ASP A 43 25.06 -10.10 5.80
CA ASP A 43 26.41 -10.63 5.52
C ASP A 43 27.40 -10.39 6.68
N SER A 44 27.22 -9.32 7.45
CA SER A 44 28.17 -8.92 8.50
C SER A 44 27.85 -9.48 9.89
N LEU A 45 26.56 -9.67 10.19
CA LEU A 45 26.09 -9.92 11.56
C LEU A 45 25.46 -11.31 11.75
N LEU A 46 25.19 -12.04 10.67
CA LEU A 46 24.55 -13.35 10.73
C LEU A 46 25.50 -14.50 10.36
N PRO A 47 25.32 -15.69 10.94
CA PRO A 47 25.87 -16.93 10.40
C PRO A 47 25.44 -17.18 8.96
N GLU A 48 26.24 -17.92 8.19
CA GLU A 48 25.97 -18.18 6.76
C GLU A 48 24.57 -18.77 6.50
N GLU A 49 24.08 -19.66 7.37
CA GLU A 49 22.72 -20.23 7.24
C GLU A 49 21.62 -19.16 7.34
N GLU A 50 21.74 -18.26 8.32
CA GLU A 50 20.80 -17.17 8.56
C GLU A 50 20.92 -16.11 7.45
N SER A 51 22.15 -15.80 6.99
CA SER A 51 22.41 -14.91 5.86
C SER A 51 21.79 -15.44 4.56
N GLY A 52 21.83 -16.75 4.32
CA GLY A 52 21.14 -17.39 3.20
C GLY A 52 19.63 -17.09 3.18
N LYS A 53 18.97 -17.17 4.34
CA LYS A 53 17.54 -16.84 4.48
C LYS A 53 17.24 -15.37 4.19
N ILE A 54 18.13 -14.46 4.61
CA ILE A 54 18.03 -13.03 4.28
C ILE A 54 18.18 -12.81 2.78
N ARG A 55 19.15 -13.44 2.11
CA ARG A 55 19.32 -13.31 0.67
C ARG A 55 18.08 -13.80 -0.10
N ASP A 56 17.52 -14.94 0.28
CA ASP A 56 16.29 -15.47 -0.32
C ASP A 56 15.09 -14.53 -0.09
N PHE A 57 14.99 -13.94 1.10
CA PHE A 57 13.99 -12.91 1.39
C PHE A 57 14.14 -11.68 0.48
N LEU A 58 15.35 -11.11 0.40
CA LEU A 58 15.62 -9.90 -0.36
C LEU A 58 15.36 -10.11 -1.85
N LEU A 59 15.71 -11.27 -2.40
CA LEU A 59 15.41 -11.62 -3.78
C LEU A 59 13.90 -11.59 -4.06
N LYS A 60 13.07 -12.14 -3.16
CA LYS A 60 11.60 -12.06 -3.30
C LYS A 60 11.10 -10.62 -3.24
N VAL A 61 11.66 -9.79 -2.38
CA VAL A 61 11.28 -8.36 -2.33
C VAL A 61 11.64 -7.68 -3.65
N GLU A 62 12.84 -7.90 -4.16
CA GLU A 62 13.32 -7.31 -5.42
C GLU A 62 12.51 -7.75 -6.63
N GLU A 63 12.24 -9.06 -6.76
CA GLU A 63 11.59 -9.62 -7.95
C GLU A 63 10.07 -9.48 -7.93
N LEU A 64 9.44 -9.62 -6.77
CA LEU A 64 7.98 -9.68 -6.66
C LEU A 64 7.40 -8.40 -6.06
N PHE A 65 7.90 -7.98 -4.91
CA PHE A 65 7.29 -6.85 -4.21
C PHE A 65 7.49 -5.53 -4.95
N LEU A 66 8.71 -5.22 -5.42
CA LEU A 66 8.97 -3.98 -6.15
C LEU A 66 8.14 -3.87 -7.42
N LEU A 67 8.07 -4.96 -8.20
CA LEU A 67 7.23 -5.01 -9.39
C LEU A 67 5.77 -4.75 -9.03
N LYS A 68 5.26 -5.43 -7.99
CA LYS A 68 3.86 -5.28 -7.63
C LYS A 68 3.54 -3.91 -7.05
N LEU A 69 4.48 -3.31 -6.33
CA LEU A 69 4.37 -1.95 -5.80
C LEU A 69 4.21 -0.95 -6.94
N ASP A 70 5.04 -1.04 -7.98
CA ASP A 70 4.95 -0.17 -9.15
C ASP A 70 3.60 -0.36 -9.87
N GLU A 71 3.17 -1.60 -10.12
CA GLU A 71 1.86 -1.89 -10.75
C GLU A 71 0.67 -1.35 -9.93
N VAL A 72 0.72 -1.51 -8.60
CA VAL A 72 -0.34 -1.00 -7.73
C VAL A 72 -0.34 0.51 -7.71
N LEU A 73 0.84 1.15 -7.64
CA LEU A 73 0.96 2.60 -7.65
C LEU A 73 0.39 3.19 -8.94
N ASP A 74 0.75 2.65 -10.10
CA ASP A 74 0.21 3.06 -11.40
C ASP A 74 -1.32 2.90 -11.44
N SER A 75 -1.83 1.74 -10.97
CA SER A 75 -3.27 1.51 -10.90
C SER A 75 -4.01 2.49 -9.99
N VAL A 76 -3.40 2.95 -8.89
CA VAL A 76 -4.01 3.95 -8.00
C VAL A 76 -3.99 5.34 -8.64
N TYR A 77 -2.93 5.67 -9.39
CA TYR A 77 -2.91 6.90 -10.20
C TYR A 77 -4.03 6.90 -11.24
N ASP A 78 -4.23 5.80 -11.96
CA ASP A 78 -5.33 5.66 -12.93
C ASP A 78 -6.70 5.86 -12.26
N GLU A 79 -6.92 5.23 -11.09
CA GLU A 79 -8.16 5.40 -10.31
C GLU A 79 -8.37 6.87 -9.89
N TYR A 80 -7.28 7.57 -9.53
CA TYR A 80 -7.34 8.98 -9.18
C TYR A 80 -7.64 9.88 -10.38
N GLU A 81 -7.10 9.58 -11.56
CA GLU A 81 -7.42 10.30 -12.79
C GLU A 81 -8.89 10.13 -13.17
N VAL A 82 -9.40 8.89 -13.17
CA VAL A 82 -10.80 8.58 -13.45
C VAL A 82 -11.72 9.30 -12.46
N PHE A 83 -11.43 9.22 -11.17
CA PHE A 83 -12.19 9.89 -10.13
C PHE A 83 -12.27 11.41 -10.36
N ASN A 84 -11.15 12.06 -10.67
CA ASN A 84 -11.13 13.50 -10.93
C ASN A 84 -11.89 13.87 -12.21
N PHE A 85 -11.77 13.05 -13.26
CA PHE A 85 -12.50 13.23 -14.50
C PHE A 85 -14.01 13.17 -14.27
N ASP A 86 -14.49 12.11 -13.61
CA ASP A 86 -15.91 11.88 -13.35
C ASP A 86 -16.51 13.01 -12.50
N ILE A 87 -15.82 13.42 -11.43
CA ILE A 87 -16.28 14.54 -10.59
C ILE A 87 -16.35 15.84 -11.39
N THR A 88 -15.32 16.13 -12.20
CA THR A 88 -15.27 17.36 -12.98
C THR A 88 -16.43 17.41 -13.97
N PHE A 89 -16.64 16.32 -14.70
CA PHE A 89 -17.66 16.22 -15.73
C PHE A 89 -19.09 16.22 -15.16
N LEU A 90 -19.30 15.53 -14.04
CA LEU A 90 -20.62 15.36 -13.42
C LEU A 90 -20.93 16.41 -12.35
N SER A 91 -20.03 17.37 -12.09
CA SER A 91 -20.16 18.38 -11.03
C SER A 91 -21.50 19.15 -11.02
N GLY A 92 -22.15 19.28 -12.19
CA GLY A 92 -23.47 19.89 -12.32
C GLY A 92 -24.65 19.00 -11.91
N ILE A 93 -24.44 17.70 -11.71
CA ILE A 93 -25.47 16.66 -11.50
C ILE A 93 -25.09 15.80 -10.28
N PRO A 94 -25.38 16.24 -9.04
CA PRO A 94 -24.95 15.55 -7.83
C PRO A 94 -25.39 14.08 -7.72
N GLU A 95 -26.56 13.74 -8.27
CA GLU A 95 -27.08 12.37 -8.27
C GLU A 95 -26.18 11.42 -9.07
N GLU A 96 -25.65 11.86 -10.22
CA GLU A 96 -24.74 11.05 -11.03
C GLU A 96 -23.35 10.98 -10.38
N VAL A 97 -22.88 12.05 -9.74
CA VAL A 97 -21.66 12.01 -8.91
C VAL A 97 -21.78 10.95 -7.81
N GLY A 98 -22.93 10.91 -7.12
CA GLY A 98 -23.20 9.91 -6.08
C GLY A 98 -23.14 8.47 -6.60
N ARG A 99 -23.76 8.21 -7.77
CA ARG A 99 -23.72 6.88 -8.40
C ARG A 99 -22.33 6.47 -8.83
N GLU A 100 -21.55 7.37 -9.41
CA GLU A 100 -20.19 7.06 -9.85
C GLU A 100 -19.27 6.75 -8.67
N ILE A 101 -19.39 7.50 -7.57
CA ILE A 101 -18.65 7.22 -6.32
C ILE A 101 -18.98 5.84 -5.76
N GLU A 102 -20.26 5.47 -5.75
CA GLU A 102 -20.67 4.13 -5.31
C GLU A 102 -20.15 3.03 -6.24
N ARG A 103 -20.18 3.27 -7.57
CA ARG A 103 -19.66 2.33 -8.57
C ARG A 103 -18.16 2.08 -8.44
N LEU A 104 -17.38 3.13 -8.15
CA LEU A 104 -15.93 3.04 -8.02
C LEU A 104 -15.50 2.13 -6.85
N ASN A 105 -16.34 1.99 -5.82
CA ASN A 105 -16.07 1.19 -4.62
C ASN A 105 -14.63 1.34 -4.10
N LEU A 106 -14.17 2.59 -4.10
CA LEU A 106 -12.76 2.93 -4.02
C LEU A 106 -12.09 2.39 -2.76
N ILE A 107 -12.76 2.46 -1.62
CA ILE A 107 -12.20 2.04 -0.33
C ILE A 107 -11.83 0.56 -0.35
N GLU A 108 -12.73 -0.30 -0.83
CA GLU A 108 -12.47 -1.74 -0.93
C GLU A 108 -11.35 -2.03 -1.94
N THR A 109 -11.37 -1.34 -3.08
CA THR A 109 -10.35 -1.47 -4.13
C THR A 109 -8.95 -1.13 -3.60
N ILE A 110 -8.81 0.02 -2.93
CA ILE A 110 -7.54 0.45 -2.33
C ILE A 110 -7.09 -0.50 -1.23
N ASN A 111 -8.00 -0.90 -0.33
CA ASN A 111 -7.67 -1.81 0.76
C ASN A 111 -7.20 -3.18 0.25
N THR A 112 -7.81 -3.68 -0.83
CA THR A 112 -7.41 -4.94 -1.46
C THR A 112 -6.00 -4.86 -2.04
N LYS A 113 -5.65 -3.74 -2.69
CA LYS A 113 -4.30 -3.54 -3.21
C LYS A 113 -3.25 -3.40 -2.10
N LEU A 114 -3.56 -2.66 -1.04
CA LEU A 114 -2.67 -2.55 0.13
C LEU A 114 -2.49 -3.90 0.82
N ALA A 115 -3.56 -4.69 0.95
CA ALA A 115 -3.48 -6.04 1.52
C ALA A 115 -2.62 -6.96 0.67
N LEU A 116 -2.75 -6.91 -0.66
CA LEU A 116 -1.91 -7.68 -1.58
C LEU A 116 -0.42 -7.37 -1.41
N LEU A 117 -0.05 -6.08 -1.35
CA LEU A 117 1.34 -5.66 -1.14
C LEU A 117 1.88 -6.15 0.21
N ARG A 118 1.09 -5.97 1.28
CA ARG A 118 1.44 -6.45 2.62
C ARG A 118 1.64 -7.96 2.63
N ASP A 119 0.73 -8.72 2.02
CA ASP A 119 0.76 -10.17 2.05
C ASP A 119 1.98 -10.72 1.30
N ILE A 120 2.40 -10.06 0.21
CA ILE A 120 3.68 -10.36 -0.47
C ILE A 120 4.87 -10.18 0.46
N LEU A 121 4.93 -9.07 1.21
CA LEU A 121 6.02 -8.84 2.18
C LEU A 121 5.99 -9.85 3.33
N LEU A 122 4.80 -10.16 3.86
CA LEU A 122 4.65 -11.14 4.95
C LEU A 122 5.05 -12.54 4.50
N GLU A 123 4.65 -12.96 3.31
CA GLU A 123 5.02 -14.25 2.73
C GLU A 123 6.53 -14.33 2.50
N ALA A 124 7.16 -13.24 2.07
CA ALA A 124 8.61 -13.15 2.00
C ALA A 124 9.23 -13.30 3.40
N CYS A 125 8.66 -12.66 4.43
CA CYS A 125 9.13 -12.64 5.82
C CYS A 125 8.91 -13.96 6.61
N CYS A 126 8.62 -15.10 5.99
CA CYS A 126 8.42 -16.41 6.66
C CYS A 126 9.72 -16.95 7.30
N VAL A 127 10.19 -16.29 8.35
CA VAL A 127 11.33 -16.65 9.21
C VAL A 127 10.86 -16.60 10.66
N GLU A 128 9.93 -17.48 11.00
CA GLU A 128 9.47 -17.64 12.38
C GLU A 128 10.56 -18.31 13.24
N GLY A 129 10.75 -17.79 14.45
CA GLY A 129 11.54 -18.43 15.51
C GLY A 129 12.99 -17.96 15.67
N ASP A 130 13.52 -17.12 14.76
CA ASP A 130 14.88 -16.58 14.88
C ASP A 130 14.90 -15.06 15.12
N ARG A 131 15.16 -14.68 16.38
CA ARG A 131 15.18 -13.28 16.82
C ARG A 131 16.14 -12.39 16.02
N ARG A 132 17.25 -12.91 15.48
CA ARG A 132 18.19 -12.09 14.70
C ARG A 132 17.62 -11.71 13.34
N LEU A 133 16.99 -12.67 12.68
CA LEU A 133 16.27 -12.44 11.42
C LEU A 133 15.14 -11.44 11.64
N GLU A 134 14.38 -11.59 12.72
CA GLU A 134 13.31 -10.65 13.07
C GLU A 134 13.81 -9.21 13.21
N VAL A 135 14.96 -9.02 13.86
CA VAL A 135 15.54 -7.69 14.08
C VAL A 135 16.01 -7.08 12.77
N ILE A 136 16.72 -7.85 11.94
CA ILE A 136 17.23 -7.36 10.66
C ILE A 136 16.09 -7.02 9.69
N LEU A 137 14.99 -7.78 9.72
CA LEU A 137 13.83 -7.56 8.87
C LEU A 137 12.85 -6.51 9.40
N THR A 138 13.20 -5.80 10.49
CA THR A 138 12.34 -4.76 11.08
C THR A 138 11.86 -3.71 10.06
N PRO A 139 12.71 -3.15 9.17
CA PRO A 139 12.25 -2.16 8.20
C PRO A 139 11.08 -2.66 7.33
N PHE A 140 11.15 -3.90 6.85
CA PHE A 140 10.09 -4.51 6.04
C PHE A 140 8.80 -4.76 6.83
N ARG A 141 8.93 -5.13 8.11
CA ARG A 141 7.77 -5.26 9.02
C ARG A 141 7.10 -3.91 9.25
N VAL A 142 7.86 -2.81 9.31
CA VAL A 142 7.31 -1.46 9.40
C VAL A 142 6.46 -1.13 8.18
N TYR A 143 6.88 -1.50 6.96
CA TYR A 143 6.04 -1.32 5.77
C TYR A 143 4.72 -2.08 5.84
N CYS A 144 4.73 -3.33 6.32
CA CYS A 144 3.49 -4.07 6.56
C CYS A 144 2.56 -3.34 7.54
N GLU A 145 3.12 -2.76 8.60
CA GLU A 145 2.34 -2.03 9.60
C GLU A 145 1.78 -0.71 9.04
N LEU A 146 2.55 0.01 8.23
CA LEU A 146 2.07 1.20 7.53
C LEU A 146 0.88 0.87 6.62
N MET A 147 0.93 -0.26 5.90
CA MET A 147 -0.18 -0.74 5.07
C MET A 147 -1.39 -1.14 5.92
N ASN A 148 -1.19 -1.83 7.04
CA ASN A 148 -2.28 -2.17 7.97
C ASN A 148 -2.96 -0.91 8.52
N HIS A 149 -2.18 0.06 8.98
CA HIS A 149 -2.70 1.34 9.47
C HIS A 149 -3.49 2.08 8.40
N ALA A 150 -3.01 2.07 7.15
CA ALA A 150 -3.73 2.66 6.02
C ALA A 150 -5.09 1.98 5.78
N ILE A 151 -5.11 0.63 5.76
CA ILE A 151 -6.33 -0.15 5.61
C ILE A 151 -7.33 0.15 6.74
N ASP A 152 -6.87 0.14 7.99
CA ASP A 152 -7.72 0.38 9.15
C ASP A 152 -8.20 1.83 9.26
N PHE A 153 -7.42 2.78 8.75
CA PHE A 153 -7.87 4.16 8.56
C PHE A 153 -9.00 4.23 7.54
N ASN A 154 -8.83 3.62 6.37
CA ASN A 154 -9.81 3.64 5.28
C ASN A 154 -11.15 2.99 5.70
N LYS A 155 -11.11 1.88 6.46
CA LYS A 155 -12.31 1.20 7.00
C LYS A 155 -13.23 2.11 7.81
N LYS A 156 -12.68 3.15 8.46
CA LYS A 156 -13.49 4.12 9.23
C LYS A 156 -14.47 4.89 8.34
N PHE A 157 -14.23 4.89 7.02
CA PHE A 157 -15.00 5.64 6.05
C PHE A 157 -15.91 4.77 5.15
N GLU A 158 -15.90 3.43 5.29
CA GLU A 158 -16.71 2.51 4.47
C GLU A 158 -18.22 2.74 4.60
N LYS A 159 -18.67 3.36 5.70
CA LYS A 159 -20.09 3.60 5.99
C LYS A 159 -20.56 5.02 5.66
N PHE A 160 -19.69 5.86 5.10
CA PHE A 160 -20.05 7.22 4.69
C PHE A 160 -20.83 7.22 3.37
#